data_AF-A0A7X5TN51-F1
#
_entry.id   AF-A0A7X5TN51-F1
#
_cell.length_a   1.000
_cell.length_b   1.000
_cell.length_c   1.000
_cell.angle_alpha   90.00
_cell.angle_beta   90.00
_cell.angle_gamma   90.00
#
_symmetry.space_group_name_H-M   'P 1'
#
loop_
_entity.id
_entity.type
_entity.pdbx_description
1 polymer ?
#
loop_
_entity_poly.entity_id
_entity_poly.type
_entity_poly.pdbx_seq_one_letter_code
_entity_poly.pdbx_strand_id
1 'polypeptide(L)' 'HRDGSQVTEFHRMLPAELNARLRQQAQQLGVSLATLCHLAWAQVLSRTSGQEKVVFGTVLFGRMAAGAGVGL' A
#
# COMPACT_ATOMS: atom_id res chain seq x y z
N HIS A 1 -21.34 13.24 7.70
CA HIS A 1 -20.00 13.76 8.05
C HIS A 1 -19.42 12.78 9.06
N ARG A 2 -18.53 11.86 8.67
CA ARG A 2 -17.80 11.00 9.63
C ARG A 2 -16.48 11.70 9.88
N ASP A 3 -16.34 12.31 11.05
CA ASP A 3 -15.19 13.13 11.47
C ASP A 3 -13.92 12.31 11.77
N GLY A 4 -13.97 10.99 11.61
CA GLY A 4 -12.82 10.09 11.85
C GLY A 4 -12.49 9.89 13.33
N SER A 5 -13.27 10.45 14.26
CA SER A 5 -12.99 10.44 15.70
C SER A 5 -13.02 9.05 16.35
N GLN A 6 -13.55 8.04 15.67
CA GLN A 6 -13.66 6.65 16.16
C GLN A 6 -12.69 5.68 15.47
N VAL A 7 -11.66 6.17 14.76
CA VAL A 7 -10.65 5.29 14.16
C VAL A 7 -9.77 4.71 15.27
N THR A 8 -9.77 3.38 15.40
CA THR A 8 -8.80 2.67 16.25
C THR A 8 -7.49 2.52 15.49
N GLU A 9 -6.40 3.00 16.07
CA GLU A 9 -5.07 2.95 15.46
C GLU A 9 -4.21 1.84 16.09
N PHE A 10 -3.49 1.10 15.25
CA PHE A 10 -2.55 0.08 15.69
C PHE A 10 -1.19 0.27 15.03
N HIS A 11 -0.15 0.33 15.85
CA HIS A 11 1.23 0.41 15.41
C HIS A 11 1.96 -0.89 15.76
N ARG A 12 2.64 -1.48 14.76
CA ARG A 12 3.54 -2.62 14.98
C ARG A 12 4.84 -2.39 14.22
N MET A 13 5.94 -2.39 14.96
CA MET A 13 7.27 -2.36 14.37
C MET A 13 7.54 -3.68 13.63
N LEU A 14 8.04 -3.58 12.41
CA LEU A 14 8.56 -4.73 11.70
C LEU A 14 9.95 -5.08 12.26
N PRO A 15 10.23 -6.36 12.58
CA PRO A 15 11.57 -6.79 12.93
C PRO A 15 12.58 -6.39 11.86
N ALA A 16 13.78 -5.98 12.28
CA ALA A 16 14.81 -5.46 11.37
C ALA A 16 15.17 -6.47 10.26
N GLU A 17 15.24 -7.75 10.60
CA GLU A 17 15.51 -8.84 9.66
C GLU A 17 14.42 -8.97 8.58
N LEU A 18 13.14 -8.84 8.97
CA LEU A 18 12.03 -8.89 8.03
C LEU A 18 12.09 -7.70 7.06
N ASN A 19 12.37 -6.50 7.56
CA ASN A 19 12.56 -5.31 6.72
C ASN A 19 13.73 -5.48 5.73
N ALA A 20 14.85 -6.06 6.17
CA ALA A 20 15.99 -6.34 5.30
C ALA A 20 15.61 -7.31 4.17
N ARG A 21 14.92 -8.40 4.51
CA ARG A 21 14.45 -9.39 3.53
C ARG A 21 13.47 -8.80 2.51
N LEU A 22 12.52 -7.98 2.97
CA LEU A 22 11.58 -7.29 2.07
C LEU A 22 12.31 -6.37 1.08
N ARG A 23 13.35 -5.67 1.53
CA ARG A 23 14.18 -4.82 0.65
C ARG A 23 14.96 -5.61 -0.37
N GLN A 24 15.53 -6.75 0.03
CA GLN A 24 16.21 -7.65 -0.89
C GLN A 24 15.25 -8.21 -1.95
N GLN A 25 14.06 -8.64 -1.55
CA GLN A 25 13.04 -9.12 -2.49
C GLN A 25 12.58 -8.03 -3.45
N ALA A 26 12.35 -6.81 -2.97
CA ALA A 26 12.02 -5.66 -3.81
C ALA A 26 13.10 -5.42 -4.87
N GLN A 27 14.39 -5.45 -4.48
CA GLN A 27 15.50 -5.35 -5.42
C GLN A 27 15.54 -6.48 -6.45
N GLN A 28 15.39 -7.73 -6.00
CA GLN A 28 15.40 -8.90 -6.89
C GLN A 28 14.26 -8.85 -7.92
N LEU A 29 13.10 -8.31 -7.54
CA LEU A 29 11.94 -8.15 -8.39
C LEU A 29 11.95 -6.85 -9.22
N GLY A 30 12.94 -5.97 -9.02
CA GLY A 30 13.03 -4.68 -9.70
C GLY A 30 11.92 -3.69 -9.32
N VAL A 31 11.32 -3.84 -8.14
CA VAL A 31 10.21 -2.99 -7.65
C VAL A 31 10.60 -2.23 -6.38
N SER A 32 9.76 -1.28 -5.98
CA SER A 32 9.95 -0.55 -4.73
C SER A 32 9.44 -1.36 -3.52
N LEU A 33 9.97 -1.08 -2.33
CA LEU A 33 9.38 -1.61 -1.08
C LEU A 33 7.92 -1.17 -0.92
N ALA A 34 7.58 0.05 -1.37
CA ALA A 34 6.21 0.54 -1.34
C ALA A 34 5.27 -0.38 -2.12
N THR A 35 5.69 -0.87 -3.30
CA THR A 35 4.90 -1.83 -4.11
C THR A 35 4.57 -3.10 -3.32
N LEU A 36 5.55 -3.65 -2.59
CA LEU A 36 5.31 -4.82 -1.73
C LEU A 36 4.35 -4.50 -0.58
N CYS A 37 4.47 -3.32 0.04
CA CYS A 37 3.55 -2.87 1.07
C CYS A 37 2.11 -2.69 0.53
N HIS A 38 1.95 -2.16 -0.68
CA HIS A 38 0.64 -2.04 -1.32
C HIS A 38 0.03 -3.42 -1.59
N LEU A 39 0.83 -4.38 -2.07
CA LEU A 39 0.38 -5.76 -2.27
C LEU A 39 -0.05 -6.40 -0.94
N ALA A 40 0.72 -6.19 0.14
CA ALA A 40 0.35 -6.69 1.46
C ALA A 40 -0.98 -6.08 1.93
N TRP A 41 -1.18 -4.78 1.73
CA TRP A 41 -2.43 -4.11 2.08
C TRP A 41 -3.62 -4.59 1.23
N ALA A 42 -3.42 -4.80 -0.07
CA ALA A 42 -4.43 -5.38 -0.95
C ALA A 42 -4.88 -6.76 -0.47
N GLN A 43 -3.93 -7.61 -0.05
CA GLN A 43 -4.25 -8.93 0.50
C GLN A 43 -5.02 -8.85 1.82
N VAL A 44 -4.67 -7.91 2.71
CA VAL A 44 -5.41 -7.68 3.95
C VAL A 44 -6.85 -7.30 3.62
N LEU A 45 -7.05 -6.28 2.78
CA LEU A 45 -8.38 -5.82 2.38
C LEU A 45 -9.21 -6.94 1.73
N SER A 46 -8.60 -7.73 0.86
CA SER A 46 -9.28 -8.84 0.18
C SER A 46 -9.79 -9.86 1.19
N ARG A 47 -8.93 -10.30 2.12
CA ARG A 47 -9.30 -11.28 3.15
C ARG A 47 -10.33 -10.75 4.15
N THR A 48 -10.23 -9.48 4.54
CA THR A 48 -11.15 -8.89 5.51
C THR A 48 -12.51 -8.54 4.91
N SER A 49 -12.57 -8.26 3.60
CA SER A 49 -13.82 -7.93 2.90
C SER A 49 -14.49 -9.12 2.21
N GLY A 50 -13.78 -10.25 2.06
CA GLY A 50 -14.24 -11.40 1.27
C GLY A 50 -14.27 -11.11 -0.24
N GLN A 51 -13.67 -10.00 -0.69
CA GLN A 51 -13.62 -9.59 -2.09
C GLN A 51 -12.29 -9.96 -2.72
N GLU A 52 -12.30 -10.56 -3.91
CA GLU A 52 -11.06 -10.84 -4.65
C GLU A 52 -10.45 -9.57 -5.27
N LYS A 53 -11.30 -8.62 -5.65
CA LYS A 53 -10.89 -7.35 -6.25
C LYS A 53 -11.11 -6.22 -5.25
N VAL A 54 -10.03 -5.54 -4.87
CA VAL A 54 -10.07 -4.43 -3.93
C VAL A 54 -9.48 -3.17 -4.56
N VAL A 55 -10.04 -2.02 -4.18
CA VAL A 55 -9.58 -0.70 -4.61
C VAL A 55 -9.24 0.11 -3.36
N PHE A 56 -8.05 0.70 -3.36
CA PHE A 56 -7.61 1.64 -2.32
C PHE A 56 -6.66 2.68 -2.95
N GLY A 57 -6.56 3.84 -2.31
CA GLY A 57 -5.70 4.92 -2.74
C GLY A 57 -4.43 5.01 -1.90
N THR A 58 -3.43 5.70 -2.45
CA THR A 58 -2.21 6.07 -1.74
C THR A 58 -2.01 7.56 -1.86
N VAL A 59 -1.70 8.19 -0.73
CA VAL A 59 -1.35 9.60 -0.71
C VAL A 59 0.11 9.73 -1.11
N LEU A 60 0.36 10.48 -2.18
CA LEU A 60 1.69 10.83 -2.63
C LEU A 60 1.94 12.28 -2.25
N PHE A 61 3.13 12.56 -1.71
CA PHE A 61 3.49 13.91 -1.31
C PHE A 61 3.92 14.71 -2.55
N GLY A 62 3.17 15.77 -2.90
CA GLY A 62 3.47 16.68 -4.01
C GLY A 62 2.34 16.84 -5.05
N ARG A 63 2.54 17.73 -6.02
CA ARG A 63 1.64 17.92 -7.17
C ARG A 63 2.03 16.92 -8.26
N MET A 64 1.47 15.71 -8.27
CA MET A 64 1.48 14.94 -9.52
C MET A 64 0.61 15.68 -10.52
N ALA A 65 1.19 16.22 -11.58
CA ALA A 65 0.42 16.39 -12.80
C ALA A 65 -0.01 14.97 -13.18
N ALA A 66 -1.28 14.63 -12.95
CA ALA A 66 -1.88 13.46 -13.55
C ALA A 66 -1.85 13.72 -15.05
N GLY A 67 -0.72 13.35 -15.68
CA GLY A 67 -0.52 13.42 -17.11
C GLY A 67 -1.72 12.74 -17.73
N ALA A 68 -2.42 13.52 -18.54
CA ALA A 68 -3.68 13.23 -19.19
C ALA A 68 -3.85 11.75 -19.52
N GLY A 69 -5.06 11.23 -19.31
CA GLY A 69 -5.48 10.02 -19.98
C GLY A 69 -5.13 10.13 -21.45
N VAL A 70 -4.14 9.39 -21.90
CA VAL A 70 -3.85 9.21 -23.32
C VAL A 70 -4.83 8.14 -23.80
N GLY A 71 -6.10 8.55 -23.86
CA GLY A 71 -7.03 7.95 -24.79
C GLY A 71 -6.78 8.60 -26.13
N LEU A 72 -6.20 7.85 -27.06
CA LEU A 72 -6.73 7.53 -28.39
C LEU A 72 -6.03 6.23 -28.83
#